data_AF-A0A8H3GQQ7-F1
#
_entry.id   AF-A0A8H3GQQ7-F1
#
_cell.length_a   1.000
_cell.length_b   1.000
_cell.length_c   1.000
_cell.angle_alpha   90.00
_cell.angle_beta   90.00
_cell.angle_gamma   90.00
#
_symmetry.space_group_name_H-M   'P 1'
#
loop_
_entity.id
_entity.type
_entity.pdbx_description
1 polymer ?
#
loop_
_entity_poly.entity_id
_entity_poly.type
_entity_poly.pdbx_seq_one_letter_code
_entity_poly.pdbx_strand_id
1 'polypeptide(L)'
;MRFLTSMWHPNIYPDGRVCISILVMTDAHQSNVCAHSFQFQHAPGEDQYGFEQAGERWMPVHTVESILLSVISLLSSETPNIDSPANVDAAVQVRDDIAGYRKKVRRLARKAAEEAYD
;
A
#
# COMPACT_ATOMS: atom_id res chain seq x y z
N MET A 1 -3.62 -8.19 -3.55
CA MET A 1 -2.21 -8.49 -3.88
C MET A 1 -1.41 -8.68 -2.59
N ARG A 2 -0.44 -9.59 -2.57
CA ARG A 2 0.39 -9.88 -1.39
C ARG A 2 1.84 -10.16 -1.81
N PHE A 3 2.80 -9.55 -1.11
CA PHE A 3 4.21 -9.91 -1.19
C PHE A 3 4.48 -11.19 -0.39
N LEU A 4 5.20 -12.12 -1.00
CA LEU A 4 5.68 -13.33 -0.33
C LEU A 4 6.99 -13.08 0.41
N THR A 5 7.83 -12.19 -0.15
CA THR A 5 9.08 -11.75 0.46
C THR A 5 8.81 -10.83 1.65
N SER A 6 9.73 -10.80 2.61
CA SER A 6 9.63 -9.90 3.76
C SER A 6 9.83 -8.45 3.31
N MET A 7 8.83 -7.61 3.56
CA MET A 7 8.80 -6.20 3.17
C MET A 7 8.73 -5.28 4.39
N TRP A 8 9.34 -4.11 4.28
CA TRP A 8 9.26 -3.06 5.31
C TRP A 8 8.82 -1.75 4.65
N HIS A 9 7.52 -1.44 4.72
CA HIS A 9 6.93 -0.29 4.04
C HIS A 9 5.67 0.19 4.77
N PRO A 10 5.40 1.49 4.88
CA PRO A 10 4.20 2.03 5.55
C PRO A 10 2.88 1.49 5.02
N ASN A 11 2.76 1.29 3.70
CA ASN A 11 1.54 0.76 3.06
C ASN A 11 1.56 -0.76 2.79
N ILE A 12 2.47 -1.51 3.42
CA ILE A 12 2.52 -2.98 3.34
C ILE A 12 2.41 -3.56 4.75
N TYR A 13 1.38 -4.38 4.96
CA TYR A 13 1.18 -5.08 6.23
C TYR A 13 2.33 -6.04 6.54
N PRO A 14 2.58 -6.38 7.83
CA PRO A 14 3.59 -7.37 8.20
C PRO A 14 3.39 -8.75 7.56
N ASP A 15 2.16 -9.09 7.17
CA ASP A 15 1.82 -10.32 6.46
C ASP A 15 2.07 -10.24 4.94
N GLY A 16 2.45 -9.08 4.41
CA GLY A 16 2.74 -8.81 3.00
C GLY A 16 1.56 -8.28 2.20
N ARG A 17 0.35 -8.13 2.77
CA ARG A 17 -0.77 -7.50 2.05
C ARG A 17 -0.48 -6.03 1.75
N VAL A 18 -0.83 -5.58 0.55
CA VAL A 18 -0.62 -4.19 0.10
C VAL A 18 -1.90 -3.39 0.29
N CYS A 19 -1.79 -2.20 0.88
CA CYS A 19 -2.91 -1.27 1.04
C CYS A 19 -2.74 -0.09 0.09
N ILE A 20 -3.51 -0.07 -1.00
CA ILE A 20 -3.59 1.06 -1.94
C ILE A 20 -5.05 1.26 -2.38
N SER A 21 -5.44 2.51 -2.61
CA SER A 21 -6.80 2.92 -2.99
C SER A 21 -7.30 2.19 -4.24
N ILE A 22 -6.44 1.96 -5.23
CA ILE A 22 -6.77 1.26 -6.48
C ILE A 22 -7.11 -0.23 -6.27
N LEU A 23 -6.70 -0.86 -5.16
CA LEU A 23 -7.04 -2.26 -4.85
C LEU A 23 -8.32 -2.41 -4.04
N VAL A 24 -8.91 -1.31 -3.57
CA VAL A 24 -10.18 -1.35 -2.84
C VAL A 24 -11.31 -1.46 -3.86
N MET A 25 -11.68 -2.69 -4.19
CA MET A 25 -12.97 -2.94 -4.84
C MET A 25 -14.06 -2.55 -3.84
N THR A 26 -14.97 -1.67 -4.23
CA THR A 26 -16.27 -1.52 -3.57
C THR A 26 -17.09 -2.78 -3.85
N ASP A 27 -16.65 -3.93 -3.34
CA ASP A 27 -17.39 -5.17 -3.45
C ASP A 27 -18.32 -5.24 -2.24
N ALA A 28 -19.62 -5.08 -2.48
CA ALA A 28 -20.66 -5.01 -1.46
C ALA A 28 -20.84 -6.31 -0.65
N HIS A 29 -19.94 -7.30 -0.79
CA HIS A 29 -20.11 -8.64 -0.25
C HIS A 29 -18.90 -9.25 0.50
N GLN A 30 -17.81 -8.51 0.74
CA GLN A 30 -16.71 -9.04 1.56
C GLN A 30 -16.47 -8.21 2.82
N SER A 31 -17.18 -8.58 3.89
CA SER A 31 -16.94 -8.18 5.27
C SER A 31 -15.57 -8.68 5.74
N ASN A 32 -14.51 -7.94 5.43
CA ASN A 32 -13.27 -7.87 6.20
C ASN A 32 -12.43 -6.70 5.67
N VAL A 33 -12.92 -5.50 5.95
CA VAL A 33 -12.23 -4.24 5.65
C VAL A 33 -11.43 -3.85 6.88
N CYS A 34 -10.20 -3.37 6.67
CA CYS A 34 -9.36 -2.85 7.73
C CYS A 34 -10.10 -1.70 8.41
N ALA A 35 -10.56 -1.94 9.63
CA ALA A 35 -11.24 -0.95 10.46
C ALA A 35 -10.20 -0.05 11.14
N HIS A 36 -10.60 1.22 11.33
CA HIS A 36 -9.87 2.37 11.88
C HIS A 36 -8.94 3.05 10.87
N SER A 37 -9.38 4.14 10.21
CA SER A 37 -9.85 5.37 10.86
C SER A 37 -10.93 6.08 10.04
N PHE A 38 -12.06 6.42 10.69
CA PHE A 38 -13.01 7.48 10.34
C PHE A 38 -13.07 7.96 8.87
N GLN A 39 -13.65 7.17 7.97
CA GLN A 39 -14.53 7.65 6.89
C GLN A 39 -15.38 6.46 6.45
N PHE A 40 -16.60 6.41 6.98
CA PHE A 40 -17.56 5.34 6.75
C PHE A 40 -17.84 5.15 5.25
N GLN A 41 -17.85 3.90 4.82
CA GLN A 41 -18.50 3.39 3.59
C GLN A 41 -18.21 4.19 2.30
N HIS A 42 -17.23 3.75 1.53
CA HIS A 42 -17.23 4.10 0.11
C HIS A 42 -18.22 3.19 -0.61
N ALA A 43 -19.49 3.58 -0.59
CA ALA A 43 -20.46 3.14 -1.59
C ALA A 43 -19.96 3.58 -2.98
N PRO A 44 -20.27 2.85 -4.06
CA PRO A 44 -19.97 3.32 -5.42
C PRO A 44 -20.61 4.69 -5.67
N GLY A 45 -19.79 5.72 -5.92
CA GLY A 45 -20.22 7.11 -6.13
C GLY A 45 -19.08 8.12 -5.98
N GLU A 46 -19.31 9.37 -6.37
CA GLU A 46 -18.42 10.49 -6.02
C GLU A 46 -18.42 10.68 -4.50
N ASP A 47 -17.26 10.97 -3.93
CA ASP A 47 -17.18 11.29 -2.53
C ASP A 47 -17.85 12.64 -2.26
N GLN A 48 -18.73 12.67 -1.26
CA GLN A 48 -19.44 13.89 -0.87
C GLN A 48 -18.52 15.05 -0.41
N TYR A 49 -17.21 14.81 -0.28
CA TYR A 49 -16.22 15.77 0.20
C TYR A 49 -15.01 15.99 -0.73
N GLY A 50 -14.93 15.33 -1.89
CA GLY A 50 -13.89 15.59 -2.91
C GLY A 50 -12.43 15.39 -2.48
N PHE A 51 -12.17 14.51 -1.51
CA PHE A 51 -10.83 14.22 -1.00
C PHE A 51 -10.09 13.16 -1.83
N GLU A 52 -10.79 12.35 -2.64
CA GLU A 52 -10.19 11.35 -3.53
C GLU A 52 -10.84 11.38 -4.91
N GLN A 53 -10.03 11.44 -5.97
CA GLN A 53 -10.54 11.42 -7.34
C GLN A 53 -11.04 10.02 -7.71
N ALA A 54 -12.14 9.93 -8.47
CA ALA A 54 -12.66 8.65 -8.95
C ALA A 54 -11.62 7.83 -9.74
N GLY A 55 -10.64 8.49 -10.37
CA GLY A 55 -9.52 7.85 -11.07
C GLY A 55 -8.50 7.15 -10.16
N GLU A 56 -8.50 7.45 -8.86
CA GLU A 56 -7.62 6.83 -7.85
C GLU A 56 -8.22 5.55 -7.26
N ARG A 57 -9.44 5.20 -7.67
CA ARG A 57 -10.19 4.01 -7.24
C ARG A 57 -10.09 2.87 -8.25
N TRP A 58 -10.49 1.67 -7.82
CA TRP A 58 -10.64 0.53 -8.72
C TRP A 58 -11.70 0.82 -9.79
N MET A 59 -11.34 0.62 -11.05
CA MET A 59 -12.25 0.69 -12.19
C MET A 59 -12.09 -0.57 -13.05
N PRO A 60 -13.17 -1.10 -13.67
CA PRO A 60 -13.09 -2.30 -14.52
C PRO A 60 -12.13 -2.19 -15.71
N VAL A 61 -11.73 -0.97 -16.06
CA VAL A 61 -10.75 -0.68 -17.13
C VAL A 61 -9.30 -0.94 -16.70
N HIS A 62 -9.03 -1.06 -15.39
CA HIS A 62 -7.68 -1.30 -14.89
C HIS A 62 -7.20 -2.71 -15.24
N THR A 63 -6.09 -2.77 -15.97
CA THR A 63 -5.41 -4.02 -16.31
C THR A 63 -4.40 -4.39 -15.22
N VAL A 64 -3.93 -5.64 -15.22
CA VAL A 64 -2.83 -6.08 -14.34
C VAL A 64 -1.60 -5.18 -14.47
N GLU A 65 -1.31 -4.68 -15.67
CA GLU A 65 -0.23 -3.73 -15.93
C GLU A 65 -0.41 -2.43 -15.14
N SER A 66 -1.59 -1.81 -15.21
CA SER A 66 -1.88 -0.57 -14.48
C SER A 66 -1.77 -0.75 -12.95
N ILE A 67 -2.18 -1.91 -12.45
CA ILE A 67 -2.04 -2.27 -11.03
C ILE A 67 -0.55 -2.38 -10.67
N LEU A 68 0.25 -3.09 -11.47
CA LEU A 68 1.68 -3.25 -11.20
C LEU A 68 2.43 -1.91 -11.27
N LEU A 69 2.09 -1.04 -12.23
CA LEU A 69 2.65 0.31 -12.31
C LEU A 69 2.35 1.14 -11.06
N SER A 70 1.12 1.04 -10.52
CA SER A 70 0.77 1.72 -9.26
C SER A 70 1.61 1.22 -8.08
N VAL A 71 1.88 -0.08 -8.01
CA VAL A 71 2.72 -0.68 -6.96
C VAL A 71 4.19 -0.26 -7.13
N ILE A 72 4.69 -0.22 -8.37
CA ILE A 72 6.05 0.28 -8.65
C ILE A 72 6.18 1.74 -8.23
N SER A 73 5.18 2.57 -8.56
CA SER A 73 5.15 3.98 -8.16
C SER A 73 5.15 4.14 -6.64
N LEU A 74 4.36 3.34 -5.93
CA LEU A 74 4.34 3.31 -4.47
C LEU A 74 5.71 2.96 -3.88
N LEU A 75 6.38 1.94 -4.43
CA LEU A 75 7.71 1.51 -3.95
C LEU A 75 8.84 2.47 -4.32
N SER A 76 8.70 3.18 -5.44
CA SER A 76 9.72 4.09 -5.96
C SER A 76 9.57 5.51 -5.44
N SER A 77 8.50 5.82 -4.71
CA SER A 77 8.31 7.13 -4.10
C SER A 77 9.42 7.45 -3.09
N GLU A 78 10.05 8.62 -3.22
CA GLU A 78 11.12 9.05 -2.32
C GLU A 78 10.62 9.30 -0.88
N THR A 79 9.34 9.64 -0.74
CA THR A 79 8.63 9.81 0.53
C THR A 79 7.43 8.86 0.55
N PRO A 80 7.51 7.75 1.31
CA PRO A 80 6.39 6.83 1.45
C PRO A 80 5.17 7.52 2.06
N ASN A 81 3.96 7.13 1.62
CA ASN A 81 2.73 7.67 2.18
C ASN A 81 2.57 7.21 3.64
N ILE A 82 2.53 8.16 4.56
CA ILE A 82 2.35 7.94 6.01
C ILE A 82 0.98 8.42 6.52
N ASP A 83 0.12 8.95 5.65
CA ASP A 83 -1.19 9.49 6.02
C ASP A 83 -2.18 8.38 6.36
N SER A 84 -2.04 7.22 5.71
CA SER A 84 -2.81 6.00 5.99
C SER A 84 -1.91 4.75 6.02
N PRO A 85 -1.17 4.54 7.13
CA PRO A 85 -0.19 3.46 7.19
C PRO A 85 -0.85 2.13 7.57
N ALA A 86 -0.68 1.12 6.72
CA ALA A 86 -0.94 -0.28 7.04
C ALA A 86 0.06 -0.86 8.06
N ASN A 87 1.25 -0.27 8.12
CA ASN A 87 2.32 -0.61 9.05
C ASN A 87 2.77 0.66 9.77
N VAL A 88 2.23 0.84 10.98
CA VAL A 88 2.48 2.01 11.84
C VAL A 88 3.95 2.12 12.21
N ASP A 89 4.62 1.01 12.51
CA ASP A 89 6.04 1.01 12.89
C ASP A 89 6.94 1.49 11.75
N ALA A 90 6.64 1.06 10.51
CA ALA A 90 7.35 1.53 9.34
C ALA A 90 7.09 3.03 9.07
N ALA A 91 5.86 3.50 9.28
CA ALA A 91 5.51 4.92 9.11
C ALA A 91 6.19 5.82 10.14
N VAL A 92 6.21 5.40 11.40
CA VAL A 92 6.94 6.10 12.47
C VAL A 92 8.43 6.15 12.14
N GLN A 93 9.02 5.05 11.68
CA GLN A 93 10.42 5.05 11.27
C GLN A 93 10.70 5.96 10.08
N VAL A 94 9.81 6.02 9.08
CA VAL A 94 9.94 6.93 7.94
C VAL A 94 9.93 8.39 8.39
N ARG A 95 9.05 8.74 9.35
CA ARG A 95 8.95 10.10 9.92
C ARG A 95 10.16 10.47 10.77
N ASP A 96 10.61 9.57 11.64
CA ASP A 96 11.61 9.87 12.66
C ASP A 96 13.06 9.60 12.19
N ASP A 97 13.27 8.60 11.32
CA ASP A 97 14.59 8.20 10.80
C ASP A 97 14.51 7.57 9.39
N ILE A 98 14.41 8.43 8.37
CA ILE A 98 14.40 8.01 6.96
C ILE A 98 15.70 7.29 6.54
N ALA A 99 16.84 7.63 7.16
CA ALA A 99 18.12 7.01 6.83
C ALA A 99 18.18 5.56 7.32
N GLY A 100 17.71 5.29 8.54
CA GLY A 100 17.55 3.95 9.09
C GLY A 100 16.52 3.13 8.33
N TYR A 101 15.40 3.75 7.93
CA TYR A 101 14.42 3.11 7.04
C TYR A 101 15.07 2.63 5.73
N ARG A 102 15.78 3.51 5.02
CA ARG A 102 16.49 3.18 3.77
C ARG A 102 17.51 2.06 3.96
N LYS A 103 18.25 2.07 5.06
CA LYS A 103 19.20 1.01 5.41
C LYS A 103 18.50 -0.34 5.62
N LYS A 104 17.36 -0.36 6.31
CA LYS A 104 16.57 -1.57 6.57
C LYS A 104 15.97 -2.14 5.28
N VAL A 105 15.39 -1.28 4.44
CA VAL A 105 14.83 -1.67 3.13
C VAL A 105 15.92 -2.25 2.23
N ARG A 106 17.10 -1.62 2.13
CA ARG A 106 18.23 -2.14 1.34
C ARG A 106 18.69 -3.52 1.80
N ARG A 107 18.71 -3.76 3.12
CA ARG A 107 19.04 -5.07 3.68
C ARG A 107 18.01 -6.14 3.29
N LEU A 108 16.72 -5.82 3.34
CA LEU A 108 15.67 -6.75 2.93
C LEU A 108 15.69 -7.03 1.44
N ALA A 109 15.91 -6.01 0.61
CA ALA A 109 16.05 -6.17 -0.85
C ALA A 109 17.22 -7.11 -1.20
N ARG A 110 18.35 -6.98 -0.50
CA ARG A 110 19.48 -7.90 -0.65
C ARG A 110 19.12 -9.33 -0.25
N LYS A 111 18.47 -9.52 0.90
CA LYS A 111 18.04 -10.84 1.38
C LYS A 111 17.07 -11.50 0.39
N ALA A 112 16.11 -10.74 -0.13
CA ALA A 112 15.16 -11.23 -1.12
C ALA A 112 15.84 -11.60 -2.45
N ALA A 113 16.89 -10.87 -2.85
CA ALA A 113 17.68 -11.22 -4.03
C ALA A 113 18.47 -12.52 -3.82
N GLU A 114 19.06 -12.73 -2.63
CA GLU A 114 19.74 -13.97 -2.26
C GLU A 114 18.76 -15.16 -2.29
N GLU A 115 17.60 -15.04 -1.63
CA GLU A 115 16.54 -16.06 -1.60
C GLU A 115 15.92 -16.37 -2.98
N ALA A 116 16.05 -15.48 -3.96
CA ALA A 116 15.50 -15.69 -5.30
C ALA A 116 16.35 -16.62 -6.18
N TYR A 117 17.62 -16.82 -5.82
CA TYR A 117 18.56 -17.66 -6.57
C TYR A 117 18.94 -18.96 -5.85
N ASP A 118 18.47 -19.15 -4.61
CA ASP A 118 18.53 -20.42 -3.87
C ASP A 118 17.39 -21.36 -4.30
#